data_AF-A0A3B0S4N4-F1
#
_entry.id   AF-A0A3B0S4N4-F1
#
_cell.length_a   1.000
_cell.length_b   1.000
_cell.length_c   1.000
_cell.angle_alpha   90.00
_cell.angle_beta   90.00
_cell.angle_gamma   90.00
#
_symmetry.space_group_name_H-M   'P 1'
#
loop_
_entity.id
_entity.type
_entity.pdbx_description
1 polymer ?
#
loop_
_entity_poly.entity_id
_entity_poly.type
_entity_poly.pdbx_seq_one_letter_code
_entity_poly.pdbx_strand_id
1 'polypeptide(L)' 'MFGRKKAKQNVMGHEILAPKPTRWAYLYILKYIALPIGMVLTGMDIILYFIFKYAFNSCYGVFCLIG' A
#
# COMPACT_ATOMS: atom_id res chain seq x y z
N MET A 1 6.25 8.92 -15.50
CA MET A 1 7.29 7.94 -15.89
C MET A 1 8.67 8.54 -15.63
N PHE A 2 9.23 8.36 -14.44
CA PHE A 2 10.60 8.82 -14.14
C PHE A 2 11.62 7.72 -14.47
N GLY A 3 12.00 7.63 -15.74
CA GLY A 3 13.11 6.79 -16.19
C GLY A 3 14.40 7.61 -16.17
N ARG A 4 15.13 7.65 -15.04
CA ARG A 4 16.51 8.12 -15.05
C ARG A 4 17.32 7.19 -15.95
N LYS A 5 17.91 7.70 -17.04
CA LYS A 5 18.92 6.98 -17.81
C LYS A 5 20.07 6.63 -16.84
N LYS A 6 20.19 5.36 -16.45
CA LYS A 6 21.28 4.92 -15.59
C LYS A 6 22.56 4.96 -16.42
N ALA A 7 23.43 5.91 -16.12
CA ALA A 7 24.80 5.90 -16.63
C ALA A 7 25.45 4.59 -16.16
N LYS A 8 26.08 3.86 -17.08
CA LYS A 8 26.89 2.69 -16.73
C LYS A 8 27.97 3.15 -15.76
N GLN A 9 27.93 2.66 -14.53
CA GLN A 9 28.90 3.01 -13.50
C GLN A 9 30.03 1.99 -13.57
N ASN A 10 31.21 2.45 -14.02
CA ASN A 10 32.41 1.64 -14.10
C ASN A 10 33.24 1.92 -12.85
N VAL A 11 33.48 0.90 -12.03
CA VAL A 11 34.24 1.02 -10.78
C VAL A 11 35.45 0.09 -10.89
N MET A 12 36.65 0.65 -10.83
CA MET A 12 37.92 -0.09 -10.97
C MET A 12 38.00 -0.99 -12.22
N GLY A 13 37.36 -0.60 -13.32
CA GLY A 13 37.37 -1.38 -14.57
C GLY A 13 36.28 -2.46 -14.67
N HIS A 14 35.38 -2.55 -13.69
CA HIS A 14 34.22 -3.45 -13.73
C HIS A 14 32.92 -2.69 -13.97
N GLU A 15 32.14 -3.13 -14.96
CA GLU A 15 30.78 -2.64 -15.19
C GLU A 15 29.82 -3.26 -14.17
N ILE A 16 29.29 -2.43 -13.26
CA ILE A 16 28.32 -2.90 -12.27
C ILE A 16 26.92 -2.92 -12.90
N LEU A 17 26.26 -4.07 -12.81
CA LEU A 17 24.87 -4.23 -13.25
C LEU A 17 23.93 -3.39 -12.39
N ALA A 18 22.92 -2.80 -13.02
CA ALA A 18 21.91 -2.04 -12.30
C ALA A 18 21.12 -2.93 -11.32
N PRO A 19 20.81 -2.43 -10.10
CA PRO A 19 19.95 -3.15 -9.17
C PRO A 19 18.57 -3.37 -9.80
N LYS A 20 18.10 -4.62 -9.79
CA LYS A 20 16.79 -5.03 -10.28
C LYS A 20 15.83 -5.17 -9.10
N PRO A 21 14.57 -4.74 -9.24
CA PRO A 21 13.57 -4.99 -8.21
C PRO A 21 13.40 -6.51 -8.06
N THR A 22 13.53 -6.99 -6.83
CA THR A 22 13.32 -8.39 -6.48
C THR A 22 11.90 -8.58 -5.93
N ARG A 23 11.44 -9.83 -5.75
CA ARG A 23 10.15 -10.11 -5.10
C ARG A 23 10.03 -9.46 -3.71
N TRP A 24 11.15 -9.28 -3.02
CA TRP A 24 11.21 -8.56 -1.74
C TRP A 24 10.78 -7.09 -1.85
N ALA A 25 11.05 -6.43 -2.98
CA ALA A 25 10.60 -5.05 -3.18
C ALA A 25 9.06 -4.97 -3.14
N TYR A 26 8.36 -5.95 -3.73
CA TYR A 26 6.89 -6.01 -3.67
C TYR A 26 6.40 -6.22 -2.23
N LEU A 27 7.01 -7.16 -1.49
CA LEU A 27 6.66 -7.39 -0.08
C LEU A 27 6.86 -6.15 0.79
N TYR A 28 7.94 -5.40 0.54
CA TYR A 28 8.19 -4.15 1.27
C TYR A 28 7.22 -3.04 0.90
N ILE A 29 6.85 -2.90 -0.38
CA ILE A 29 5.80 -1.97 -0.80
C ILE A 29 4.48 -2.33 -0.11
N LEU A 30 4.11 -3.60 -0.11
CA LEU A 30 2.87 -4.05 0.52
C LEU A 30 2.89 -3.77 2.03
N LYS A 31 3.97 -4.12 2.71
CA LYS A 31 4.09 -3.99 4.17
C LYS A 31 4.18 -2.55 4.65
N TYR A 32 4.93 -1.69 3.95
CA TYR A 32 5.25 -0.35 4.45
C TYR A 32 4.44 0.78 3.79
N ILE A 33 3.77 0.50 2.66
CA ILE A 33 2.94 1.49 1.97
C ILE A 33 1.48 1.04 1.97
N ALA A 34 1.18 -0.13 1.41
CA ALA A 34 -0.21 -0.57 1.25
C ALA A 34 -0.87 -0.85 2.61
N LEU A 35 -0.16 -1.50 3.53
CA LEU A 35 -0.68 -1.87 4.85
C LEU A 35 -1.05 -0.66 5.72
N PRO A 36 -0.21 0.37 5.93
CA PRO A 36 -0.62 1.54 6.72
C PRO A 36 -1.77 2.31 6.09
N ILE A 37 -1.76 2.49 4.76
CA ILE A 37 -2.88 3.14 4.04
C ILE A 37 -4.16 2.33 4.25
N GLY A 38 -4.08 1.01 4.09
CA GLY A 38 -5.20 0.10 4.31
C GLY A 38 -5.70 0.14 5.75
N MET A 39 -4.82 0.14 6.75
CA MET A 39 -5.24 0.24 8.16
C MET A 39 -6.01 1.52 8.45
N VAL A 40 -5.56 2.66 7.91
CA VAL A 40 -6.27 3.94 8.11
C VAL A 40 -7.65 3.90 7.45
N LEU A 41 -7.73 3.43 6.20
CA LEU A 41 -8.99 3.29 5.48
C LEU A 41 -9.97 2.37 6.21
N THR A 42 -9.52 1.18 6.64
CA THR A 42 -10.36 0.24 7.40
C THR A 42 -10.80 0.84 8.74
N GLY A 43 -9.92 1.59 9.41
CA GLY A 43 -10.28 2.30 10.64
C GLY A 43 -11.40 3.32 10.41
N MET A 44 -11.33 4.08 9.31
CA MET A 44 -12.37 5.03 8.93
C MET A 44 -13.70 4.33 8.61
N ASP A 45 -13.66 3.20 7.90
CA ASP A 45 -14.86 2.41 7.60
C ASP A 45 -15.54 1.88 8.88
N ILE A 46 -14.76 1.43 9.87
CA ILE A 46 -15.31 0.98 11.17
C ILE A 46 -15.99 2.14 11.90
N ILE A 47 -15.37 3.32 11.91
CA ILE A 47 -15.95 4.51 12.55
C ILE A 47 -17.27 4.89 11.87
N LEU A 48 -17.30 4.93 10.54
CA LEU A 48 -18.52 5.21 9.78
C LEU A 48 -19.61 4.17 10.07
N TYR A 49 -19.27 2.88 10.09
CA TYR A 49 -20.22 1.82 10.42
C TYR A 49 -20.92 2.07 11.76
N PHE A 50 -20.17 2.42 12.82
CA PHE A 50 -20.77 2.70 14.11
C PHE A 50 -21.65 3.96 14.09
N ILE A 51 -21.22 5.02 13.40
CA ILE A 51 -22.03 6.23 13.25
C ILE A 51 -23.35 5.92 12.56
N PHE A 52 -23.33 5.19 11.44
CA PHE A 52 -24.55 4.83 10.71
C PHE A 52 -25.46 3.88 11.50
N LYS A 53 -24.87 2.93 12.23
CA LYS A 53 -25.63 2.01 13.10
C LYS A 53 -26.35 2.75 14.22
N TYR A 54 -25.68 3.64 14.93
CA TYR A 54 -26.24 4.29 16.12
C TYR A 54 -27.03 5.57 15.81
N ALA A 55 -26.65 6.34 14.79
CA ALA A 55 -27.31 7.59 14.45
C ALA A 55 -28.46 7.43 13.44
N PHE A 56 -28.36 6.48 12.52
CA PHE A 56 -29.29 6.36 11.39
C PHE A 56 -30.03 5.02 11.35
N ASN A 57 -29.78 4.11 12.31
CA ASN A 57 -30.32 2.73 12.32
C ASN A 57 -30.16 2.02 10.95
N SER A 58 -29.14 2.40 10.18
CA SER A 58 -28.95 1.98 8.80
C SER A 58 -27.62 1.25 8.68
N CYS A 59 -27.62 0.15 7.94
CA CYS A 59 -26.41 -0.64 7.72
C CYS A 59 -25.56 0.00 6.62
N TYR A 60 -24.29 0.27 6.92
CA TYR A 60 -23.35 0.92 6.00
C TYR A 60 -22.06 0.11 5.85
N GLY A 61 -21.60 -0.05 4.61
CA GLY A 61 -20.32 -0.70 4.30
C GLY A 61 -20.34 -2.24 4.38
N VAL A 62 -19.15 -2.84 4.48
CA VAL A 62 -18.95 -4.31 4.42
C VAL A 62 -19.67 -5.05 5.56
N PHE A 63 -19.82 -4.39 6.72
CA PHE A 63 -20.54 -4.93 7.88
C PHE A 63 -22.06 -5.02 7.68
N CYS A 64 -22.61 -4.47 6.59
CA CYS A 64 -23.99 -4.73 6.17
C CYS A 64 -24.21 -6.17 5.72
N LEU A 65 -23.18 -6.86 5.20
CA LEU A 65 -23.30 -8.23 4.68
C LEU A 65 -23.32 -9.30 5.79
N ILE A 66 -23.02 -8.91 7.03
CA ILE A 66 -22.89 -9.81 8.19
C ILE A 66 -24.01 -9.56 9.23
N GLY A 67 -24.81 -8.50 9.03
CA GLY A 67 -25.83 -8.03 9.98
C GLY A 67 -27.25 -8.42 9.62
#